data_AF-A0A832KB81-F1
#
_entry.id   AF-A0A832KB81-F1
#
_cell.length_a   1.000
_cell.length_b   1.000
_cell.length_c   1.000
_cell.angle_alpha   90.00
_cell.angle_beta   90.00
_cell.angle_gamma   90.00
#
_symmetry.space_group_name_H-M   'P 1'
#
loop_
_entity.id
_entity.type
_entity.pdbx_description
1 polymer ?
#
loop_
_entity_poly.entity_id
_entity_poly.type
_entity_poly.pdbx_seq_one_letter_code
_entity_poly.pdbx_strand_id
1 'polypeptide(L)'
;MKTLLPSRRLGCALLAGFLLGCAGCSKSSDEGAASARPPEPKAAASQLQQAFSTAPPEIKQSATTASEALRTADYGRAIQALQTIKARPNLSVEQGMAIHASEQALEAKLIAGVEAGDPNAKRAYEALKRKRRN
;
A
#
# COMPACT_ATOMS: atom_id res chain seq x y z
N MET A 1 1.66 -57.28 41.34
CA MET A 1 0.18 -57.29 41.34
C MET A 1 -0.32 -56.23 42.29
N LYS A 2 -1.24 -55.38 41.79
CA LYS A 2 -2.33 -54.70 42.50
C LYS A 2 -2.01 -53.63 43.57
N THR A 3 -2.29 -52.42 43.09
CA THR A 3 -2.40 -51.07 43.63
C THR A 3 -3.53 -50.80 44.65
N LEU A 4 -3.48 -49.58 45.24
CA LEU A 4 -4.59 -48.71 45.74
C LEU A 4 -5.06 -49.01 47.18
N LEU A 5 -5.10 -48.08 48.14
CA LEU A 5 -5.55 -46.66 48.24
C LEU A 5 -4.89 -46.02 49.52
N PRO A 6 -5.11 -44.74 49.98
CA PRO A 6 -6.22 -43.80 49.69
C PRO A 6 -5.90 -42.29 49.51
N SER A 7 -6.83 -41.65 48.80
CA SER A 7 -7.46 -40.33 48.98
C SER A 7 -6.75 -39.11 49.60
N ARG A 8 -6.78 -38.05 48.79
CA ARG A 8 -7.16 -36.64 49.07
C ARG A 8 -6.43 -35.92 50.22
N ARG A 9 -5.67 -34.86 49.89
CA ARG A 9 -6.00 -33.42 49.99
C ARG A 9 -4.89 -32.62 49.26
N LEU A 10 -5.23 -31.84 48.24
CA LEU A 10 -5.41 -30.38 48.29
C LEU A 10 -4.09 -29.62 48.51
N GLY A 11 -3.56 -28.96 47.47
CA GLY A 11 -2.53 -27.93 47.64
C GLY A 11 -1.63 -27.71 46.43
N CYS A 12 -1.83 -26.58 45.75
CA CYS A 12 -0.85 -25.80 44.99
C CYS A 12 0.18 -26.53 44.09
N ALA A 13 -0.07 -26.53 42.79
CA ALA A 13 1.01 -26.53 41.80
C ALA A 13 0.63 -25.69 40.58
N LEU A 14 1.10 -24.44 40.62
CA LEU A 14 1.44 -23.54 39.53
C LEU A 14 1.36 -24.15 38.11
N LEU A 15 0.28 -23.85 37.38
CA LEU A 15 0.21 -24.04 35.93
C LEU A 15 0.88 -22.86 35.22
N ALA A 16 2.20 -22.93 35.12
CA ALA A 16 2.97 -22.23 34.10
C ALA A 16 2.78 -22.98 32.78
N GLY A 17 2.12 -22.36 31.80
CA GLY A 17 1.87 -22.99 30.51
C GLY A 17 0.92 -22.20 29.62
N PHE A 18 1.20 -20.92 29.39
CA PHE A 18 0.54 -20.15 28.33
C PHE A 18 1.59 -19.46 27.45
N LEU A 19 2.41 -20.30 26.81
CA LEU A 19 3.18 -19.95 25.62
C LEU A 19 2.64 -20.84 24.51
N LEU A 20 1.71 -20.32 23.70
CA LEU A 20 1.65 -20.55 22.25
C LEU A 20 0.40 -19.84 21.70
N GLY A 21 0.63 -18.74 20.98
CA GLY A 21 -0.43 -17.97 20.33
C GLY A 21 0.09 -17.22 19.09
N CYS A 22 0.98 -17.83 18.31
CA CYS A 22 1.19 -17.42 16.92
C CYS A 22 0.03 -17.98 16.09
N ALA A 23 -1.03 -17.19 15.94
CA ALA A 23 -2.01 -17.36 14.88
C ALA A 23 -2.19 -16.01 14.18
N GLY A 24 -1.27 -15.74 13.25
CA GLY A 24 -1.45 -14.72 12.24
C GLY A 24 -2.69 -15.07 11.42
N CYS A 25 -3.77 -14.35 11.69
CA CYS A 25 -5.03 -14.46 10.97
C CYS A 25 -5.13 -13.23 10.07
N SER A 26 -4.60 -13.33 8.85
CA SER A 26 -4.83 -12.37 7.79
C SER A 26 -6.29 -12.50 7.33
N LYS A 27 -7.17 -11.68 7.90
CA LYS A 27 -8.55 -11.54 7.45
C LYS A 27 -8.87 -10.06 7.26
N SER A 28 -8.98 -9.69 5.99
CA SER A 28 -9.40 -8.39 5.49
C SER A 28 -10.74 -7.97 6.08
N SER A 29 -10.84 -6.70 6.50
CA SER A 29 -12.03 -5.86 6.34
C SER A 29 -11.60 -4.40 6.48
N ASP A 30 -11.92 -3.67 5.42
CA ASP A 30 -11.78 -2.25 5.18
C ASP A 30 -12.81 -1.50 6.02
N GLU A 31 -12.39 -0.61 6.92
CA GLU A 31 -13.24 0.43 7.51
C GLU A 31 -12.39 1.41 8.36
N GLY A 32 -12.19 2.62 7.84
CA GLY A 32 -12.14 3.82 8.70
C GLY A 32 -10.87 4.12 9.51
N ALA A 33 -9.73 3.48 9.26
CA ALA A 33 -8.45 3.96 9.75
C ALA A 33 -7.57 4.33 8.56
N ALA A 34 -7.18 5.60 8.45
CA ALA A 34 -6.04 5.99 7.63
C ALA A 34 -4.83 5.19 8.14
N SER A 35 -4.61 4.02 7.55
CA SER A 35 -3.41 3.24 7.81
C SER A 35 -2.26 4.15 7.39
N ALA A 36 -1.28 4.37 8.26
CA ALA A 36 -0.08 5.15 7.93
C ALA A 36 0.73 4.54 6.76
N ARG A 37 0.28 3.39 6.23
CA ARG A 37 0.85 2.69 5.09
C ARG A 37 0.23 3.21 3.78
N PRO A 38 1.06 3.56 2.78
CA PRO A 38 0.60 3.86 1.43
C PRO A 38 -0.29 2.76 0.84
N PRO A 39 -1.28 3.10 0.00
CA PRO A 39 -2.10 2.10 -0.67
C PRO A 39 -1.24 1.24 -1.60
N GLU A 40 -1.66 -0.01 -1.79
CA GLU A 40 -1.01 -0.90 -2.77
C GLU A 40 -1.15 -0.32 -4.19
N PRO A 41 -0.13 -0.43 -5.06
CA PRO A 41 -0.14 0.22 -6.39
C PRO A 41 -1.37 -0.11 -7.24
N LYS A 42 -1.89 -1.33 -7.13
CA LYS A 42 -3.08 -1.77 -7.87
C LYS A 42 -4.37 -1.11 -7.36
N ALA A 43 -4.48 -0.90 -6.04
CA ALA A 43 -5.61 -0.22 -5.43
C ALA A 43 -5.57 1.28 -5.78
N ALA A 44 -4.39 1.91 -5.65
CA ALA A 44 -4.18 3.30 -6.05
C ALA A 44 -4.50 3.53 -7.54
N ALA A 45 -4.07 2.62 -8.42
CA ALA A 45 -4.39 2.67 -9.84
C ALA A 45 -5.91 2.60 -10.11
N SER A 46 -6.64 1.72 -9.41
CA SER A 46 -8.10 1.62 -9.57
C SER A 46 -8.81 2.88 -9.05
N GLN A 47 -8.37 3.42 -7.91
CA GLN A 47 -8.91 4.67 -7.36
C GLN A 47 -8.65 5.85 -8.30
N LEU A 48 -7.44 5.95 -8.86
CA LEU A 48 -7.08 6.99 -9.84
C LEU A 48 -7.96 6.90 -11.08
N GLN A 49 -8.13 5.70 -11.63
CA GLN A 49 -8.98 5.51 -12.80
C GLN A 49 -10.44 5.88 -12.54
N GLN A 50 -10.96 5.54 -11.35
CA GLN A 50 -12.32 5.85 -10.95
C GLN A 50 -12.55 7.35 -10.79
N ALA A 51 -11.66 8.06 -10.09
CA ALA A 51 -11.76 9.50 -9.82
C ALA A 51 -11.74 10.36 -11.10
N PHE A 52 -11.20 9.82 -12.20
CA PHE A 52 -11.14 10.48 -13.50
C PHE A 52 -12.08 9.86 -14.56
N SER A 53 -12.98 8.95 -14.16
CA SER A 53 -13.87 8.22 -15.08
C SER A 53 -14.78 9.14 -15.90
N THR A 54 -15.19 10.28 -15.33
CA THR A 54 -16.05 11.32 -15.92
C THR A 54 -15.28 12.57 -16.35
N ALA A 55 -13.95 12.58 -16.24
CA ALA A 55 -13.12 13.71 -16.64
C ALA A 55 -13.10 13.90 -18.17
N PRO A 56 -12.75 15.11 -18.68
CA PRO A 56 -12.53 15.34 -20.10
C PRO A 56 -11.55 14.30 -20.71
N PRO A 57 -11.72 13.93 -22.00
CA PRO A 57 -11.00 12.80 -22.60
C PRO A 57 -9.48 12.86 -22.42
N GLU A 58 -8.87 14.02 -22.58
CA GLU A 58 -7.42 14.22 -22.41
C GLU A 58 -6.93 13.90 -20.98
N ILE A 59 -7.71 14.33 -19.98
CA ILE A 59 -7.37 14.14 -18.57
C ILE A 59 -7.61 12.68 -18.19
N LYS A 60 -8.73 12.11 -18.64
CA LYS A 60 -9.05 10.70 -18.47
C LYS A 60 -7.98 9.78 -19.08
N GLN A 61 -7.45 10.14 -20.26
CA GLN A 61 -6.37 9.38 -20.90
C GLN A 61 -5.07 9.43 -20.09
N SER A 62 -4.74 10.59 -19.52
CA SER A 62 -3.58 10.74 -18.64
C SER A 62 -3.73 9.90 -17.36
N ALA A 63 -4.92 9.93 -16.74
CA ALA A 63 -5.24 9.10 -15.57
C ALA A 63 -5.21 7.60 -15.88
N THR A 64 -5.71 7.19 -17.05
CA THR A 64 -5.64 5.80 -17.53
C THR A 64 -4.18 5.37 -17.70
N THR A 65 -3.37 6.21 -18.34
CA THR A 65 -1.93 5.96 -18.54
C THR A 65 -1.18 5.81 -17.21
N ALA A 66 -1.43 6.70 -16.26
CA ALA A 66 -0.84 6.62 -14.92
C ALA A 66 -1.27 5.33 -14.20
N SER A 67 -2.56 4.99 -14.28
CA SER A 67 -3.12 3.80 -13.64
C SER A 67 -2.53 2.50 -14.21
N GLU A 68 -2.39 2.40 -15.54
CA GLU A 68 -1.73 1.26 -16.18
C GLU A 68 -0.26 1.16 -15.78
N ALA A 69 0.47 2.27 -15.82
CA ALA A 69 1.88 2.33 -15.47
C ALA A 69 2.14 1.91 -14.00
N LEU A 70 1.25 2.31 -13.08
CA LEU A 70 1.30 1.85 -11.68
C LEU A 70 1.09 0.34 -11.55
N ARG A 71 0.16 -0.24 -12.33
CA ARG A 71 -0.10 -1.68 -12.32
C ARG A 71 1.07 -2.49 -12.86
N THR A 72 1.76 -1.96 -13.86
CA THR A 72 2.88 -2.65 -14.54
C THR A 72 4.25 -2.24 -14.00
N ALA A 73 4.31 -1.43 -12.95
CA ALA A 73 5.55 -0.88 -12.40
C ALA A 73 6.42 -0.11 -13.44
N ASP A 74 5.78 0.52 -14.43
CA ASP A 74 6.44 1.44 -15.35
C ASP A 74 6.61 2.81 -14.67
N TYR A 75 7.65 2.92 -13.85
CA TYR A 75 7.86 4.07 -12.99
C TYR A 75 7.99 5.39 -13.76
N GLY A 76 8.71 5.38 -14.88
CA GLY A 76 8.94 6.59 -15.67
C GLY A 76 7.63 7.13 -16.24
N ARG A 77 6.82 6.23 -16.82
CA ARG A 77 5.52 6.58 -17.39
C ARG A 77 4.52 7.00 -16.31
N ALA A 78 4.53 6.36 -15.14
CA ALA A 78 3.70 6.75 -14.01
C ALA A 78 4.03 8.17 -13.53
N ILE A 79 5.31 8.49 -13.32
CA ILE A 79 5.76 9.82 -12.88
C ILE A 79 5.32 10.90 -13.87
N GLN A 80 5.54 10.67 -15.17
CA GLN A 80 5.21 11.64 -16.20
C GLN A 80 3.70 11.88 -16.28
N ALA A 81 2.91 10.80 -16.33
CA ALA A 81 1.46 10.91 -16.44
C ALA A 81 0.84 11.59 -15.21
N LEU A 82 1.29 11.26 -13.99
CA LEU A 82 0.82 11.93 -12.77
C LEU A 82 1.15 13.43 -12.77
N GLN A 83 2.32 13.83 -13.29
CA GLN A 83 2.67 15.25 -13.42
C GLN A 83 1.79 15.98 -14.42
N THR A 84 1.49 15.35 -15.56
CA THR A 84 0.58 15.92 -16.55
C THR A 84 -0.81 16.18 -15.96
N ILE A 85 -1.34 15.25 -15.16
CA ILE A 85 -2.64 15.43 -14.49
C ILE A 85 -2.55 16.51 -13.43
N LYS A 86 -1.51 16.50 -12.59
CA LYS A 86 -1.34 17.45 -11.49
C LYS A 86 -1.15 18.89 -11.95
N ALA A 87 -0.66 19.10 -13.17
CA ALA A 87 -0.53 20.43 -13.78
C ALA A 87 -1.87 21.02 -14.26
N ARG A 88 -2.96 20.25 -14.26
CA ARG A 88 -4.28 20.74 -14.71
C ARG A 88 -4.92 21.62 -13.63
N PRO A 89 -5.55 22.75 -14.01
CA PRO A 89 -6.37 23.51 -13.08
C PRO A 89 -7.67 22.78 -12.77
N ASN A 90 -8.33 23.18 -11.68
CA ASN A 90 -9.69 22.77 -11.31
C ASN A 90 -9.87 21.27 -11.05
N LEU A 91 -8.87 20.61 -10.48
CA LEU A 91 -9.04 19.25 -9.96
C LEU A 91 -10.03 19.26 -8.78
N SER A 92 -10.95 18.30 -8.77
CA SER A 92 -11.80 18.09 -7.59
C SER A 92 -10.97 17.56 -6.41
N VAL A 93 -11.51 17.69 -5.20
CA VAL A 93 -10.86 17.16 -3.98
C VAL A 93 -10.61 15.66 -4.11
N GLU A 94 -11.59 14.90 -4.61
CA GLU A 94 -11.46 13.46 -4.84
C GLU A 94 -10.31 13.13 -5.80
N GLN A 95 -10.22 13.86 -6.92
CA GLN A 95 -9.14 13.70 -7.90
C GLN A 95 -7.77 14.04 -7.30
N GLY A 96 -7.69 15.11 -6.50
CA GLY A 96 -6.47 15.48 -5.79
C GLY A 96 -6.02 14.38 -4.82
N MET A 97 -6.94 13.81 -4.05
CA MET A 97 -6.64 12.70 -3.15
C MET A 97 -6.20 11.44 -3.91
N ALA A 98 -6.84 11.11 -5.02
CA ALA A 98 -6.47 9.95 -5.84
C ALA A 98 -5.08 10.09 -6.46
N ILE A 99 -4.70 11.31 -6.89
CA ILE A 99 -3.32 11.60 -7.32
C ILE A 99 -2.34 11.41 -6.17
N HIS A 100 -2.65 11.97 -4.99
CA HIS A 100 -1.76 11.88 -3.83
C HIS A 100 -1.53 10.42 -3.39
N ALA A 101 -2.61 9.64 -3.29
CA ALA A 101 -2.57 8.21 -3.02
C ALA A 101 -1.70 7.45 -4.04
N SER A 102 -1.81 7.82 -5.32
CA SER A 102 -1.01 7.25 -6.41
C SER A 102 0.47 7.60 -6.31
N GLU A 103 0.80 8.84 -5.93
CA GLU A 103 2.19 9.27 -5.69
C GLU A 103 2.81 8.51 -4.51
N GLN A 104 2.06 8.34 -3.41
CA GLN A 104 2.53 7.57 -2.25
C GLN A 104 2.75 6.09 -2.59
N ALA A 105 1.82 5.47 -3.33
CA ALA A 105 1.95 4.08 -3.75
C ALA A 105 3.16 3.87 -4.68
N LEU A 106 3.39 4.81 -5.60
CA LEU A 106 4.55 4.82 -6.48
C LEU A 106 5.86 4.95 -5.69
N GLU A 107 5.93 5.90 -4.74
CA GLU A 107 7.11 6.10 -3.91
C GLU A 107 7.42 4.87 -3.06
N ALA A 108 6.41 4.27 -2.42
CA ALA A 108 6.57 3.03 -1.67
C ALA A 108 7.11 1.89 -2.55
N LYS A 109 6.59 1.76 -3.77
CA LYS A 109 7.05 0.74 -4.73
C LYS A 109 8.49 0.99 -5.17
N LEU A 110 8.87 2.25 -5.39
CA LEU A 110 10.23 2.64 -5.74
C LEU A 110 11.22 2.34 -4.62
N ILE A 111 10.87 2.66 -3.37
CA ILE A 111 11.68 2.35 -2.19
C ILE A 111 11.90 0.83 -2.09
N ALA A 112 10.82 0.04 -2.17
CA ALA A 112 10.92 -1.42 -2.14
C ALA A 112 11.79 -1.97 -3.29
N GLY A 113 11.70 -1.38 -4.49
CA GLY A 113 12.56 -1.74 -5.62
C GLY A 113 14.04 -1.41 -5.36
N VAL A 114 14.33 -0.25 -4.76
CA VAL A 114 15.69 0.13 -4.37
C VAL A 114 16.28 -0.84 -3.34
N GLU A 115 15.50 -1.21 -2.33
CA GLU A 115 15.90 -2.19 -1.31
C GLU A 115 16.16 -3.57 -1.91
N ALA A 116 15.39 -3.96 -2.93
CA ALA A 116 15.60 -5.19 -3.70
C ALA A 116 16.74 -5.12 -4.73
N GLY A 117 17.43 -3.97 -4.86
CA GLY A 117 18.54 -3.78 -5.79
C GLY A 117 18.13 -3.50 -7.25
N ASP A 118 16.88 -3.10 -7.51
CA ASP A 118 16.41 -2.74 -8.86
C ASP A 118 17.05 -1.41 -9.33
N PRO A 119 17.93 -1.43 -10.36
CA PRO A 119 18.57 -0.22 -10.86
C PRO A 119 17.58 0.75 -11.52
N ASN A 120 16.47 0.26 -12.08
CA ASN A 120 15.43 1.10 -12.65
C ASN A 120 14.64 1.83 -11.56
N ALA A 121 14.29 1.13 -10.47
CA ALA A 121 13.68 1.75 -9.30
C ALA A 121 14.59 2.84 -8.71
N LYS A 122 15.89 2.56 -8.55
CA LYS A 122 16.87 3.55 -8.06
C LYS A 122 16.93 4.79 -8.94
N ARG A 123 17.04 4.62 -10.25
CA ARG A 123 17.08 5.74 -11.20
C ARG A 123 15.79 6.57 -11.15
N ALA A 124 14.63 5.92 -11.10
CA ALA A 124 13.33 6.58 -11.04
C ALA A 124 13.10 7.29 -9.70
N TYR A 125 13.50 6.69 -8.58
CA TYR A 125 13.42 7.30 -7.25
C TYR A 125 14.28 8.57 -7.16
N GLU A 126 15.51 8.54 -7.67
CA GLU A 126 16.36 9.73 -7.71
C GLU A 126 15.80 10.83 -8.62
N ALA A 127 15.19 10.46 -9.75
CA ALA A 127 14.48 11.41 -10.61
C ALA A 127 13.27 12.04 -9.88
N LEU A 128 12.50 11.25 -9.15
CA LEU A 128 11.38 11.72 -8.34
C LEU A 128 11.84 12.70 -7.26
N LYS A 129 12.91 12.36 -6.51
CA LYS A 129 13.50 13.23 -5.47
C LYS A 129 13.98 14.56 -6.04
N ARG A 130 14.65 14.57 -7.20
CA ARG A 130 15.08 15.81 -7.86
C ARG A 130 13.89 16.73 -8.17
N LYS A 131 12.78 16.17 -8.64
CA LYS A 131 11.59 16.96 -9.00
C LYS A 131 10.84 17.54 -7.79
N ARG A 132 10.94 16.94 -6.60
CA ARG A 132 10.29 17.45 -5.37
C ARG A 132 11.08 18.56 -4.67
N ARG A 133 12.36 18.72 -5.00
CA ARG A 133 13.24 19.74 -4.40
C ARG A 133 13.18 21.10 -5.11
N ASN A 134 12.62 21.13 -6.31
CA ASN A 134 12.45 22.31 -7.14
C ASN A 134 10.98 22.73 -7.14
#